data_AF-A0AAE5P4A0-F1
#
_entry.id   AF-A0AAE5P4A0-F1
#
_cell.length_a   1.000
_cell.length_b   1.000
_cell.length_c   1.000
_cell.angle_alpha   90.00
_cell.angle_beta   90.00
_cell.angle_gamma   90.00
#
_symmetry.space_group_name_H-M   'P 1'
#
loop_
_entity.id
_entity.type
_entity.pdbx_description
1 polymer ?
#
loop_
_entity_poly.entity_id
_entity_poly.type
_entity_poly.pdbx_seq_one_letter_code
_entity_poly.pdbx_strand_id
1 'polypeptide(L)'
;MKELVINDVVFDVKYLTTSTVSKEEVGLEKRIINNGKMTKGRDQIKFSFSVLGKQDYQLYDSFFENTHYTVVIPETSERFIAHSVSHSTFYQGAEVADDTEVVFKVTLTK
;
A
#
# COMPACT_ATOMS: atom_id res chain seq x y z
N MET A 1 15.43 4.90 -6.04
CA MET A 1 14.74 4.21 -4.93
C MET A 1 14.05 5.31 -4.13
N LYS A 2 12.82 5.10 -3.67
CA LYS A 2 12.13 6.04 -2.80
C LYS A 2 12.03 5.44 -1.40
N GLU A 3 12.03 6.29 -0.39
CA GLU A 3 11.85 5.86 1.00
C GLU A 3 10.40 6.10 1.44
N LEU A 4 9.86 5.18 2.21
CA LEU A 4 8.57 5.31 2.88
C LEU A 4 8.73 4.81 4.32
N VAL A 5 8.23 5.56 5.30
CA VAL A 5 8.25 5.10 6.69
C VAL A 5 6.83 4.71 7.09
N ILE A 6 6.65 3.47 7.55
CA ILE A 6 5.36 2.94 8.00
C ILE A 6 5.51 2.39 9.41
N ASN A 7 4.76 2.93 10.37
CA ASN A 7 4.86 2.58 11.80
C ASN A 7 6.32 2.54 12.29
N ASP A 8 7.08 3.59 11.95
CA ASP A 8 8.51 3.74 12.29
C ASP A 8 9.48 2.74 11.62
N VAL A 9 9.00 1.92 10.69
CA VAL A 9 9.83 1.03 9.85
C VAL A 9 10.10 1.70 8.49
N VAL A 10 11.38 1.73 8.07
CA VAL A 10 11.81 2.31 6.80
C VAL A 10 11.73 1.26 5.68
N PHE A 11 11.10 1.61 4.58
CA PHE A 11 10.97 0.78 3.38
C PHE A 11 11.63 1.45 2.18
N ASP A 12 12.56 0.73 1.57
CA ASP A 12 13.10 1.03 0.24
C ASP A 12 12.13 0.54 -0.83
N VAL A 13 11.31 1.45 -1.38
CA VAL A 13 10.28 1.09 -2.35
C VAL A 13 10.77 1.31 -3.79
N LYS A 14 10.48 0.31 -4.64
CA LYS A 14 10.78 0.35 -6.08
C LYS A 14 9.74 1.17 -6.85
N TYR A 15 8.49 1.11 -6.41
CA TYR A 15 7.36 1.84 -6.99
C TYR A 15 6.60 2.53 -5.85
N LEU A 16 6.26 3.80 -6.02
CA LEU A 16 5.39 4.56 -5.13
C LEU A 16 4.50 5.45 -6.00
N THR A 17 3.19 5.23 -5.93
CA THR A 17 2.20 6.07 -6.61
C THR A 17 1.15 6.53 -5.62
N THR A 18 0.82 7.81 -5.69
CA THR A 18 -0.27 8.43 -4.92
C THR A 18 -1.37 8.83 -5.90
N SER A 19 -2.59 8.36 -5.68
CA SER A 19 -3.74 8.64 -6.56
C SER A 19 -4.97 8.95 -5.74
N THR A 20 -5.66 10.04 -6.08
CA THR A 20 -6.96 10.36 -5.49
C THR A 20 -8.04 9.56 -6.22
N VAL A 21 -8.66 8.59 -5.55
CA VAL A 21 -9.78 7.83 -6.12
C VAL A 21 -11.08 8.56 -5.82
N SER A 22 -11.69 9.13 -6.84
CA SER A 22 -13.04 9.71 -6.76
C SER A 22 -14.06 8.60 -6.49
N LYS A 23 -15.03 8.84 -5.59
CA LYS A 23 -16.07 7.84 -5.26
C LYS A 23 -16.89 7.36 -6.47
N GLU A 24 -16.85 8.08 -7.59
CA GLU A 24 -17.52 7.73 -8.83
C GLU A 24 -16.94 6.46 -9.51
N GLU A 25 -15.67 6.11 -9.27
CA GLU A 25 -15.04 4.94 -9.93
C GLU A 25 -15.39 3.58 -9.30
N VAL A 26 -15.85 3.53 -8.05
CA VAL A 26 -16.23 2.26 -7.38
C VAL A 26 -17.68 1.85 -7.72
N GLY A 27 -18.33 2.59 -8.61
CA GLY A 27 -19.73 2.41 -8.99
C GLY A 27 -19.95 2.49 -10.49
N LEU A 28 -19.08 1.89 -11.32
CA LEU A 28 -19.35 1.72 -12.75
C LEU A 28 -20.42 0.66 -13.04
N GLU A 29 -21.47 0.62 -12.22
CA GLU A 29 -22.80 0.18 -12.61
C GLU A 29 -23.82 1.17 -12.01
N LYS A 30 -24.48 1.94 -12.90
CA LYS A 30 -25.61 2.87 -12.67
C LYS A 30 -25.28 4.33 -12.32
N ARG A 31 -25.00 5.08 -13.39
CA ARG A 31 -25.48 6.44 -13.71
C ARG A 31 -26.51 7.05 -12.73
N ILE A 32 -26.11 8.07 -11.95
CA ILE A 32 -26.96 9.22 -11.59
C ILE A 32 -26.09 10.48 -11.49
N ILE A 33 -26.29 11.41 -12.43
CA ILE A 33 -25.81 12.79 -12.35
C ILE A 33 -26.70 13.47 -11.30
N ASN A 34 -26.17 13.82 -10.14
CA ASN A 34 -26.85 14.73 -9.21
C ASN A 34 -25.89 15.76 -8.64
N ASN A 35 -26.29 17.01 -8.84
CA ASN A 35 -25.60 18.24 -8.50
C ASN A 35 -25.48 18.38 -6.96
N GLY A 36 -24.27 18.34 -6.40
CA GLY A 36 -24.02 18.76 -5.02
C GLY A 36 -23.06 17.86 -4.23
N LYS A 37 -21.90 18.43 -3.87
CA LYS A 37 -20.76 17.85 -3.14
C LYS A 37 -20.00 16.77 -3.92
N MET A 38 -18.91 17.20 -4.58
CA MET A 38 -17.76 16.30 -4.79
C MET A 38 -17.35 15.77 -3.40
N THR A 39 -17.71 14.53 -3.10
CA THR A 39 -17.12 13.82 -1.96
C THR A 39 -15.65 13.68 -2.27
N LYS A 40 -14.79 14.33 -1.47
CA LYS A 40 -13.33 14.23 -1.56
C LYS A 40 -12.96 12.77 -1.79
N GLY A 41 -12.25 12.50 -2.89
CA GLY A 41 -11.74 11.18 -3.19
C GLY A 41 -10.85 10.69 -2.04
N ARG A 42 -10.70 9.37 -1.91
CA ARG A 42 -9.74 8.83 -0.95
C ARG A 42 -8.37 8.78 -1.61
N ASP A 43 -7.36 9.37 -0.97
CA ASP A 43 -6.00 9.33 -1.49
C ASP A 43 -5.40 7.96 -1.22
N GLN A 44 -5.18 7.18 -2.28
CA GLN A 44 -4.51 5.89 -2.20
C GLN A 44 -3.00 6.05 -2.36
N ILE A 45 -2.25 5.29 -1.58
CA ILE A 45 -0.83 5.05 -1.78
C ILE A 45 -0.67 3.61 -2.24
N LYS A 46 0.03 3.39 -3.34
CA LYS A 46 0.42 2.07 -3.82
C LYS A 46 1.93 2.00 -3.84
N PHE A 47 2.49 0.98 -3.23
CA PHE A 47 3.93 0.76 -3.24
C PHE A 47 4.30 -0.70 -3.28
N SER A 48 5.56 -0.97 -3.61
CA SER A 48 6.12 -2.31 -3.57
C SER A 48 7.56 -2.31 -3.10
N PHE A 49 7.91 -3.33 -2.33
CA PHE A 49 9.26 -3.61 -1.86
C PHE A 49 9.52 -5.11 -1.97
N SER A 50 10.79 -5.49 -1.90
CA SER A 50 11.21 -6.90 -1.91
C SER A 50 11.88 -7.24 -0.59
N VAL A 51 11.73 -8.48 -0.14
CA VAL A 51 12.49 -9.06 0.97
C VAL A 51 13.08 -10.40 0.55
N LEU A 52 14.10 -10.86 1.27
CA LEU A 52 14.76 -12.13 1.01
C LEU A 52 14.47 -13.11 2.15
N GLY A 53 13.95 -14.28 1.79
CA GLY A 53 13.80 -15.37 2.74
C GLY A 53 12.47 -15.42 3.48
N LYS A 54 12.24 -16.59 4.10
CA LYS A 54 10.97 -16.93 4.76
C LYS A 54 10.68 -16.08 6.00
N GLN A 55 11.72 -15.75 6.78
CA GLN A 55 11.55 -15.01 8.03
C GLN A 55 10.98 -13.61 7.77
N ASP A 56 11.60 -12.84 6.87
CA ASP A 56 11.13 -11.50 6.53
C ASP A 56 9.78 -11.55 5.83
N TYR A 57 9.55 -12.54 4.96
CA TYR A 57 8.23 -12.76 4.38
C TYR A 57 7.16 -12.88 5.48
N GLN A 58 7.31 -13.78 6.44
CA GLN A 58 6.32 -13.98 7.51
C GLN A 58 6.14 -12.73 8.39
N LEU A 59 7.23 -12.01 8.68
CA LEU A 59 7.19 -10.78 9.46
C LEU A 59 6.35 -9.72 8.75
N TYR A 60 6.62 -9.46 7.46
CA TYR A 60 5.94 -8.41 6.72
C TYR A 60 4.53 -8.79 6.27
N ASP A 61 4.27 -10.08 6.03
CA ASP A 61 2.91 -10.59 5.79
C ASP A 61 2.01 -10.24 6.98
N SER A 62 2.44 -10.61 8.19
CA SER A 62 1.71 -10.25 9.42
C SER A 62 1.69 -8.74 9.70
N PHE A 63 2.78 -8.01 9.39
CA PHE A 63 2.80 -6.55 9.54
C PHE A 63 1.68 -5.88 8.74
N PHE A 64 1.42 -6.35 7.51
CA PHE A 64 0.42 -5.78 6.61
C PHE A 64 -1.02 -6.31 6.82
N GLU A 65 -1.23 -7.20 7.80
CA GLU A 65 -2.58 -7.58 8.28
C GLU A 65 -3.23 -6.51 9.16
N ASN A 66 -2.46 -5.53 9.64
CA ASN A 66 -3.00 -4.41 10.41
C ASN A 66 -3.99 -3.57 9.59
N THR A 67 -4.95 -2.95 10.27
CA THR A 67 -5.98 -2.13 9.63
C THR A 67 -5.58 -0.66 9.48
N HIS A 68 -4.61 -0.20 10.27
CA HIS A 68 -4.18 1.20 10.35
C HIS A 68 -2.66 1.30 10.38
N TYR A 69 -2.14 2.34 9.73
CA TYR A 69 -0.71 2.60 9.62
C TYR A 69 -0.43 4.10 9.75
N THR A 70 0.61 4.44 10.49
CA THR A 70 1.21 5.78 10.41
C THR A 70 2.17 5.79 9.25
N VAL A 71 1.90 6.60 8.23
CA VAL A 71 2.76 6.74 7.05
C VAL A 71 3.46 8.09 7.10
N VAL A 72 4.77 8.09 6.84
CA VAL A 72 5.57 9.30 6.60
C VAL A 72 6.21 9.18 5.22
N ILE A 73 6.04 10.20 4.39
CA ILE A 73 6.73 10.36 3.10
C ILE A 73 7.90 11.33 3.34
N PRO A 74 9.15 10.86 3.48
CA PRO A 74 10.28 11.72 3.84
C PRO A 74 10.51 12.86 2.84
N GLU A 75 10.34 12.58 1.54
CA GLU A 75 10.52 13.56 0.46
C GLU A 75 9.67 14.82 0.64
N THR A 76 8.46 14.70 1.19
CA THR A 76 7.50 15.81 1.37
C THR A 76 7.30 16.19 2.84
N SER A 77 7.91 15.46 3.77
CA SER A 77 7.62 15.54 5.22
C SER A 77 6.14 15.35 5.56
N GLU A 78 5.36 14.71 4.67
CA GLU A 78 3.95 14.45 4.91
C GLU A 78 3.81 13.28 5.89
N ARG A 79 2.97 13.45 6.91
CA ARG A 79 2.60 12.40 7.88
C ARG A 79 1.09 12.26 7.99
N PHE A 80 0.58 11.05 7.93
CA PHE A 80 -0.84 10.77 8.07
C PHE A 80 -1.11 9.33 8.52
N ILE A 81 -2.35 9.09 8.95
CA ILE A 81 -2.86 7.74 9.20
C ILE A 81 -3.49 7.22 7.91
N ALA A 82 -3.10 6.02 7.50
CA ALA A 82 -3.65 5.33 6.37
C ALA A 82 -4.30 4.00 6.81
N HIS A 83 -5.35 3.60 6.10
CA HIS A 83 -6.04 2.34 6.29
C HIS A 83 -5.61 1.31 5.25
N SER A 84 -5.56 0.04 5.64
CA SER A 84 -5.31 -1.05 4.70
C SER A 84 -6.43 -1.14 3.66
N VAL A 85 -6.07 -1.22 2.38
CA VAL A 85 -7.00 -1.56 1.30
C VAL A 85 -6.72 -2.98 0.83
N SER A 86 -5.46 -3.27 0.52
CA SER A 86 -5.01 -4.61 0.14
C SER A 86 -3.50 -4.74 0.31
N HIS A 87 -3.04 -5.97 0.53
CA HIS A 87 -1.65 -6.36 0.31
C HIS A 87 -1.64 -7.72 -0.40
N SER A 88 -0.60 -7.97 -1.19
CA SER A 88 -0.35 -9.28 -1.78
C SER A 88 1.14 -9.50 -2.00
N THR A 89 1.52 -10.76 -2.12
CA THR A 89 2.90 -11.19 -2.32
C THR A 89 3.06 -11.95 -3.64
N PHE A 90 4.27 -11.92 -4.18
CA PHE A 90 4.66 -12.68 -5.37
C PHE A 90 6.08 -13.20 -5.19
N TYR A 91 6.30 -14.48 -5.48
CA TYR A 91 7.60 -15.14 -5.41
C TYR A 91 7.66 -16.30 -6.42
N GLN A 92 8.86 -16.75 -6.76
CA GLN A 92 9.07 -17.89 -7.65
C GLN A 92 9.31 -19.16 -6.84
N GLY A 93 8.55 -20.21 -7.12
CA GLY A 93 8.67 -21.51 -6.44
C GLY A 93 7.35 -21.99 -5.84
N ALA A 94 7.37 -23.20 -5.29
CA ALA A 94 6.20 -23.77 -4.60
C ALA A 94 6.03 -23.19 -3.18
N GLU A 95 7.15 -22.83 -2.53
CA GLU A 95 7.21 -22.32 -1.17
C GLU A 95 8.31 -21.24 -1.07
N VAL A 96 8.23 -20.40 -0.03
CA VAL A 96 9.27 -19.41 0.26
C VAL A 96 10.40 -20.07 1.05
N ALA A 97 11.57 -20.19 0.40
CA ALA A 97 12.83 -20.63 1.01
C ALA A 97 13.70 -19.43 1.42
N ASP A 98 14.83 -19.68 2.07
CA ASP A 98 15.70 -18.64 2.63
C ASP A 98 16.35 -17.73 1.56
N ASP A 99 16.50 -18.22 0.33
CA ASP A 99 17.04 -17.49 -0.83
C ASP A 99 15.94 -16.95 -1.76
N THR A 100 14.67 -17.12 -1.40
CA THR A 100 13.55 -16.68 -2.22
C THR A 100 13.32 -15.18 -2.06
N GLU A 101 13.41 -14.43 -3.16
CA GLU A 101 12.95 -13.04 -3.19
C GLU A 101 11.41 -13.00 -3.21
N VAL A 102 10.82 -12.30 -2.24
CA VAL A 102 9.38 -12.09 -2.15
C VAL A 102 9.07 -10.62 -2.39
N VAL A 103 8.24 -10.34 -3.39
CA VAL A 103 7.79 -9.00 -3.74
C VAL A 103 6.44 -8.73 -3.08
N PHE A 104 6.39 -7.70 -2.24
CA PHE A 104 5.16 -7.19 -1.65
C PHE A 104 4.57 -6.09 -2.52
N LYS A 105 3.25 -6.11 -2.70
CA LYS A 105 2.47 -5.01 -3.29
C LYS A 105 1.41 -4.58 -2.29
N VAL A 106 1.47 -3.33 -1.86
CA VAL A 106 0.62 -2.81 -0.79
C VAL A 106 -0.15 -1.60 -1.29
N THR A 107 -1.44 -1.55 -0.99
CA THR A 107 -2.33 -0.42 -1.21
C THR A 107 -2.90 0.05 0.11
N LEU A 108 -2.63 1.31 0.46
CA LEU A 108 -3.18 2.00 1.62
C LEU A 108 -4.06 3.17 1.18
N THR A 109 -4.98 3.60 2.03
CA THR A 109 -5.83 4.78 1.79
C THR A 109 -5.78 5.74 2.96
N LYS A 110 -5.61 7.03 2.67
CA LYS A 110 -5.79 8.12 3.63
C LYS A 110 -7.28 8.37 3.91
#